data_AF-A0A2P5XCN8-F1
#
_entry.id   AF-A0A2P5XCN8-F1
#
_cell.length_a   1.000
_cell.length_b   1.000
_cell.length_c   1.000
_cell.angle_alpha   90.00
_cell.angle_beta   90.00
_cell.angle_gamma   90.00
#
_symmetry.space_group_name_H-M   'P 1'
#
loop_
_entity.id
_entity.type
_entity.pdbx_description
1 polymer ?
#
loop_
_entity_poly.entity_id
_entity_poly.type
_entity_poly.pdbx_seq_one_letter_code
_entity_poly.pdbx_strand_id
1 'polypeptide(L)'
;MQIAISENFVWFRVAYTGASGLMPIADDDKVRTALQKIYDFNVLKVKGGMRGAVNGMLPDGRVDMTGMQSREIWAGVTYALAATMIQEGMVETAFKTAAGAHEAAWSQQGLGYSFQTPEAWNTDEEYRSLCYMRPLAIWAMQWALTNPKLSTEETKHPYGEIDECLYQKQHLAFSKVAHLLKLPYKEETSKTFLRSLVQFICRRLPI
;
A
#
# COMPACT_ATOMS: atom_id res chain seq x y z
N MET A 1 26.68 1.76 8.33
CA MET A 1 25.31 2.29 8.54
C MET A 1 24.62 2.32 7.19
N GLN A 2 23.52 1.59 6.99
CA GLN A 2 22.80 1.47 5.72
C GLN A 2 21.61 2.44 5.69
N ILE A 3 21.24 2.97 4.54
CA ILE A 3 19.97 3.69 4.34
C ILE A 3 18.93 2.64 3.92
N ALA A 4 18.26 2.05 4.91
CA ALA A 4 17.30 0.97 4.71
C ALA A 4 15.85 1.47 4.87
N ILE A 5 14.97 1.05 3.95
CA ILE A 5 13.52 1.35 3.98
C ILE A 5 12.66 0.13 4.34
N SER A 6 13.14 -1.10 4.12
CA SER A 6 12.35 -2.32 4.33
C SER A 6 12.41 -2.90 5.75
N GLU A 7 13.50 -2.68 6.48
CA GLU A 7 13.75 -3.33 7.79
C GLU A 7 13.69 -2.37 8.98
N ASN A 8 13.55 -1.07 8.74
CA ASN A 8 13.52 -0.08 9.81
C ASN A 8 12.09 0.06 10.35
N PHE A 9 11.81 -0.66 11.44
CA PHE A 9 10.60 -0.58 12.27
C PHE A 9 10.17 0.86 12.60
N VAL A 10 11.10 1.81 12.58
CA VAL A 10 10.88 3.24 12.83
C VAL A 10 10.07 3.90 11.70
N TRP A 11 10.32 3.56 10.42
CA TRP A 11 9.65 4.18 9.27
C TRP A 11 8.17 3.82 9.19
N PHE A 12 7.86 2.53 9.33
CA PHE A 12 6.46 2.09 9.38
C PHE A 12 5.73 2.72 10.56
N ARG A 13 6.38 2.86 11.71
CA ARG A 13 5.75 3.54 12.85
C ARG A 13 5.48 5.01 12.57
N VAL A 14 6.42 5.76 11.97
CA VAL A 14 6.19 7.17 11.59
C VAL A 14 5.01 7.30 10.62
N ALA A 15 4.99 6.47 9.57
CA ALA A 15 3.92 6.48 8.57
C ALA A 15 2.53 6.17 9.17
N TYR A 16 2.47 5.19 10.06
CA TYR A 16 1.22 4.80 10.72
C TYR A 16 0.78 5.81 11.77
N THR A 17 1.70 6.40 12.55
CA THR A 17 1.35 7.42 13.54
C THR A 17 0.76 8.65 12.87
N GLY A 18 1.36 9.11 11.76
CA GLY A 18 0.82 10.20 10.96
C GLY A 18 -0.55 9.85 10.36
N ALA A 19 -0.68 8.67 9.74
CA ALA A 19 -1.95 8.23 9.14
C ALA A 19 -3.09 8.09 10.17
N SER A 20 -2.77 7.75 11.42
CA SER A 20 -3.73 7.56 12.52
C SER A 20 -3.97 8.81 13.38
N GLY A 21 -3.36 9.96 13.04
CA GLY A 21 -3.52 11.19 13.83
C GLY A 21 -2.95 11.10 15.24
N LEU A 22 -2.02 10.17 15.48
CA LEU A 22 -1.34 10.01 16.75
C LEU A 22 -0.20 11.03 16.88
N MET A 23 0.27 11.24 18.11
CA MET A 23 1.41 12.12 18.35
C MET A 23 2.67 11.64 17.60
N PRO A 24 3.49 12.56 17.04
CA PRO A 24 4.74 12.20 16.41
C PRO A 24 5.67 11.44 17.36
N ILE A 25 6.33 10.40 16.83
CA ILE A 25 7.29 9.58 17.59
C ILE A 25 8.74 10.02 17.40
N ALA A 26 8.97 10.98 16.50
CA ALA A 26 10.27 11.56 16.18
C ALA A 26 10.07 13.02 15.74
N ASP A 27 11.12 13.82 15.86
CA ASP A 27 11.07 15.24 15.47
C ASP A 27 10.83 15.38 13.97
N ASP A 28 9.86 16.20 13.57
CA ASP A 28 9.46 16.42 12.17
C ASP A 28 10.66 16.76 11.26
N ASP A 29 11.60 17.60 11.74
CA ASP A 29 12.80 17.96 10.97
C ASP A 29 13.72 16.76 10.70
N LYS A 30 13.83 15.83 11.65
CA LYS A 30 14.61 14.60 11.48
C LYS A 30 13.90 13.66 10.51
N VAL A 31 12.57 13.56 10.59
CA VAL A 31 11.76 12.77 9.66
C VAL A 31 11.94 13.30 8.23
N ARG A 32 11.73 14.60 8.00
CA ARG A 32 11.92 15.25 6.70
C ARG A 32 13.34 15.06 6.16
N THR A 33 14.36 15.26 6.99
CA THR A 33 15.77 15.06 6.60
C THR A 33 16.02 13.60 6.18
N ALA A 34 15.47 12.64 6.91
CA ALA A 34 15.62 11.23 6.60
C ALA A 34 14.86 10.83 5.33
N LEU A 35 13.66 11.37 5.10
CA LEU A 35 12.88 11.18 3.87
C LEU A 35 13.61 11.76 2.65
N GLN A 36 14.16 12.96 2.79
CA GLN A 36 14.96 13.57 1.73
C GLN A 36 16.19 12.71 1.42
N LYS A 37 16.86 12.20 2.45
CA LYS A 37 18.01 11.30 2.26
C LYS A 37 17.64 10.03 1.52
N ILE A 38 16.50 9.41 1.86
CA ILE A 38 15.96 8.24 1.15
C ILE A 38 15.66 8.58 -0.31
N TYR A 39 15.04 9.73 -0.57
CA TYR A 39 14.77 10.13 -1.94
C TYR A 39 16.06 10.32 -2.75
N ASP A 40 17.01 11.09 -2.23
CA ASP A 40 18.27 11.40 -2.91
C ASP A 40 19.12 10.15 -3.16
N PHE A 41 19.02 9.15 -2.29
CA PHE A 41 19.78 7.91 -2.41
C PHE A 41 18.90 6.82 -3.03
N ASN A 42 18.00 6.24 -2.26
CA ASN A 42 17.25 5.03 -2.60
C ASN A 42 16.36 5.17 -3.84
N VAL A 43 15.95 6.40 -4.19
CA VAL A 43 15.17 6.68 -5.41
C VAL A 43 16.10 7.16 -6.53
N LEU A 44 16.72 8.34 -6.38
CA LEU A 44 17.40 8.99 -7.50
C LEU A 44 18.67 8.27 -7.99
N LYS A 45 19.41 7.57 -7.11
CA LYS A 45 20.62 6.84 -7.52
C LYS A 45 20.34 5.52 -8.22
N VAL A 46 19.08 5.07 -8.24
CA VAL A 46 18.69 3.81 -8.89
C VAL A 46 17.90 4.12 -10.15
N LYS A 47 18.51 3.87 -11.31
CA LYS A 47 17.88 4.03 -12.64
C LYS A 47 17.22 5.42 -12.80
N GLY A 48 17.83 6.47 -12.24
CA GLY A 48 17.32 7.84 -12.29
C GLY A 48 15.98 8.06 -11.60
N GLY A 49 15.59 7.19 -10.65
CA GLY A 49 14.29 7.24 -9.99
C GLY A 49 13.14 6.60 -10.77
N MET A 50 13.41 6.02 -11.95
CA MET A 50 12.37 5.45 -12.82
C MET A 50 11.89 4.05 -12.42
N ARG A 51 12.30 3.56 -11.24
CA ARG A 51 11.96 2.22 -10.77
C ARG A 51 11.39 2.17 -9.35
N GLY A 52 11.23 3.30 -8.67
CA GLY A 52 10.82 3.35 -7.26
C GLY A 52 12.02 3.37 -6.31
N ALA A 53 11.80 2.99 -5.05
CA ALA A 53 12.82 3.08 -4.00
C ALA A 53 13.46 1.71 -3.72
N VAL A 54 14.78 1.58 -3.87
CA VAL A 54 15.49 0.35 -3.49
C VAL A 54 15.55 0.21 -1.97
N ASN A 55 15.43 -1.03 -1.48
CA ASN A 55 15.29 -1.31 -0.07
C ASN A 55 16.51 -0.92 0.76
N GLY A 56 17.72 -1.15 0.23
CA GLY A 56 18.97 -0.95 0.92
C GLY A 56 19.98 -0.20 0.05
N MET A 57 20.54 0.87 0.62
CA MET A 57 21.62 1.63 0.00
C MET A 57 22.75 1.87 1.01
N LEU A 58 23.99 1.72 0.58
CA LEU A 58 25.17 2.10 1.36
C LEU A 58 25.34 3.63 1.40
N PRO A 59 26.05 4.20 2.40
CA PRO A 59 26.29 5.65 2.49
C PRO A 59 27.06 6.25 1.31
N ASP A 60 27.82 5.42 0.59
CA ASP A 60 28.52 5.81 -0.63
C ASP A 60 27.59 5.86 -1.87
N GLY A 61 26.34 5.41 -1.73
CA GLY A 61 25.35 5.39 -2.80
C GLY A 61 25.36 4.16 -3.69
N ARG A 62 26.11 3.10 -3.32
CA ARG A 62 25.96 1.78 -3.95
C ARG A 62 24.76 1.04 -3.36
N VAL A 63 24.07 0.28 -4.21
CA VAL A 63 23.00 -0.63 -3.76
C VAL A 63 23.59 -1.66 -2.81
N ASP A 64 22.87 -1.94 -1.73
CA ASP A 64 23.29 -2.94 -0.77
C ASP A 64 23.00 -4.36 -1.29
N MET A 65 24.07 -5.14 -1.47
CA MET A 65 24.02 -6.50 -2.00
C MET A 65 24.14 -7.58 -0.91
N THR A 66 24.08 -7.21 0.37
CA THR A 66 24.23 -8.15 1.50
C THR A 66 23.08 -9.14 1.61
N GLY A 67 21.88 -8.78 1.14
CA GLY A 67 20.71 -9.65 1.12
C GLY A 67 19.97 -9.61 -0.22
N MET A 68 19.16 -10.64 -0.48
CA MET A 68 18.26 -10.64 -1.63
C MET A 68 17.30 -9.45 -1.56
N GLN A 69 16.75 -9.18 -0.38
CA GLN A 69 15.74 -8.15 -0.17
C GLN A 69 16.33 -6.73 -0.20
N SER A 70 17.60 -6.55 0.17
CA SER A 70 18.22 -5.21 0.21
C SER A 70 18.40 -4.61 -1.19
N ARG A 71 18.64 -5.45 -2.20
CA ARG A 71 18.77 -5.04 -3.61
C ARG A 71 17.45 -4.96 -4.38
N GLU A 72 16.33 -5.26 -3.72
CA GLU A 72 15.01 -5.22 -4.32
C GLU A 72 14.36 -3.84 -4.14
N ILE A 73 13.46 -3.52 -5.06
CA ILE A 73 12.51 -2.43 -4.95
C ILE A 73 11.15 -3.04 -4.71
N TRP A 74 10.53 -2.75 -3.57
CA TRP A 74 9.20 -3.24 -3.25
C TRP A 74 8.16 -2.19 -3.66
N ALA A 75 7.27 -2.55 -4.57
CA ALA A 75 6.26 -1.63 -5.10
C ALA A 75 5.39 -1.03 -3.98
N GLY A 76 4.92 -1.89 -3.07
CA GLY A 76 4.10 -1.44 -1.94
C GLY A 76 4.85 -0.57 -0.94
N VAL A 77 6.16 -0.81 -0.70
CA VAL A 77 6.98 0.04 0.17
C VAL A 77 7.22 1.39 -0.49
N THR A 78 7.43 1.43 -1.81
CA THR A 78 7.58 2.68 -2.57
C THR A 78 6.33 3.56 -2.43
N TYR A 79 5.14 2.97 -2.59
CA TYR A 79 3.90 3.73 -2.42
C TYR A 79 3.64 4.16 -0.97
N ALA A 80 3.95 3.30 0.01
CA ALA A 80 3.86 3.68 1.42
C ALA A 80 4.83 4.82 1.78
N LEU A 81 6.07 4.78 1.27
CA LEU A 81 7.05 5.85 1.41
C LEU A 81 6.55 7.16 0.80
N ALA A 82 5.95 7.11 -0.38
CA ALA A 82 5.34 8.28 -1.01
C ALA A 82 4.19 8.83 -0.16
N ALA A 83 3.34 7.99 0.42
CA ALA A 83 2.29 8.44 1.33
C ALA A 83 2.86 9.17 2.56
N THR A 84 3.92 8.65 3.17
CA THR A 84 4.62 9.32 4.28
C THR A 84 5.21 10.66 3.86
N MET A 85 5.82 10.74 2.67
CA MET A 85 6.30 12.01 2.12
C MET A 85 5.17 13.03 1.98
N ILE A 86 3.96 12.62 1.60
CA ILE A 86 2.78 13.51 1.55
C ILE A 86 2.39 14.00 2.94
N GLN A 87 2.37 13.10 3.94
CA GLN A 87 2.07 13.46 5.34
C GLN A 87 3.04 14.52 5.89
N GLU A 88 4.31 14.44 5.49
CA GLU A 88 5.36 15.39 5.87
C GLU A 88 5.45 16.64 4.96
N GLY A 89 4.48 16.83 4.06
CA GLY A 89 4.41 17.99 3.15
C GLY A 89 5.33 17.93 1.93
N MET A 90 6.04 16.82 1.70
CA MET A 90 6.97 16.60 0.58
C MET A 90 6.24 16.05 -0.67
N VAL A 91 5.14 16.71 -1.07
CA VAL A 91 4.19 16.20 -2.08
C VAL A 91 4.85 15.95 -3.44
N GLU A 92 5.68 16.87 -3.94
CA GLU A 92 6.36 16.70 -5.23
C GLU A 92 7.30 15.48 -5.21
N THR A 93 8.10 15.36 -4.15
CA THR A 93 9.01 14.23 -3.91
C THR A 93 8.27 12.91 -3.85
N ALA A 94 7.10 12.89 -3.19
CA ALA A 94 6.23 11.73 -3.11
C ALA A 94 5.77 11.25 -4.48
N PHE A 95 5.25 12.16 -5.32
CA PHE A 95 4.79 11.81 -6.66
C PHE A 95 5.93 11.37 -7.56
N LYS A 96 7.11 11.99 -7.49
CA LYS A 96 8.30 11.52 -8.21
C LYS A 96 8.71 10.10 -7.78
N THR A 97 8.66 9.81 -6.48
CA THR A 97 8.96 8.47 -5.94
C THR A 97 7.96 7.42 -6.43
N ALA A 98 6.65 7.72 -6.33
CA ALA A 98 5.59 6.83 -6.79
C ALA A 98 5.59 6.65 -8.32
N ALA A 99 5.92 7.71 -9.07
CA ALA A 99 6.04 7.68 -10.53
C ALA A 99 7.07 6.65 -11.00
N GLY A 100 8.14 6.40 -10.24
CA GLY A 100 9.09 5.35 -10.55
C GLY A 100 8.49 3.93 -10.50
N ALA A 101 7.61 3.65 -9.52
CA ALA A 101 6.90 2.37 -9.46
C ALA A 101 5.83 2.26 -10.57
N HIS A 102 5.15 3.37 -10.88
CA HIS A 102 4.24 3.43 -12.02
C HIS A 102 4.98 3.19 -13.34
N GLU A 103 6.13 3.84 -13.54
CA GLU A 103 6.96 3.71 -14.73
C GLU A 103 7.41 2.27 -14.93
N ALA A 104 7.87 1.60 -13.86
CA ALA A 104 8.23 0.20 -13.92
C ALA A 104 7.03 -0.71 -14.29
N ALA A 105 5.85 -0.48 -13.70
CA ALA A 105 4.75 -1.42 -13.83
C ALA A 105 3.83 -1.17 -15.04
N TRP A 106 3.59 0.08 -15.40
CA TRP A 106 2.50 0.49 -16.29
C TRP A 106 2.93 1.24 -17.55
N SER A 107 4.14 1.80 -17.61
CA SER A 107 4.55 2.57 -18.79
C SER A 107 4.81 1.67 -20.00
N GLN A 108 4.76 2.26 -21.19
CA GLN A 108 5.05 1.56 -22.44
C GLN A 108 6.51 1.07 -22.52
N GLN A 109 7.44 1.77 -21.87
CA GLN A 109 8.86 1.43 -21.77
C GLN A 109 9.21 0.75 -20.43
N GLY A 110 8.18 0.37 -19.66
CA GLY A 110 8.31 -0.29 -18.37
C GLY A 110 8.60 -1.78 -18.50
N LEU A 111 8.42 -2.49 -17.40
CA LEU A 111 8.75 -3.91 -17.25
C LEU A 111 7.56 -4.85 -17.54
N GLY A 112 6.41 -4.29 -17.92
CA GLY A 112 5.26 -5.07 -18.39
C GLY A 112 4.43 -5.72 -17.28
N TYR A 113 4.31 -5.07 -16.12
CA TYR A 113 3.59 -5.63 -14.97
C TYR A 113 2.12 -5.19 -14.84
N SER A 114 1.57 -4.54 -15.86
CA SER A 114 0.17 -4.09 -15.90
C SER A 114 -0.78 -5.22 -15.49
N PHE A 115 -1.66 -4.94 -14.53
CA PHE A 115 -2.63 -5.89 -13.95
C PHE A 115 -2.04 -7.10 -13.19
N GLN A 116 -0.72 -7.15 -13.01
CA GLN A 116 -0.03 -8.24 -12.32
C GLN A 116 1.16 -7.76 -11.47
N THR A 117 1.09 -6.51 -10.99
CA THR A 117 2.16 -5.85 -10.24
C THR A 117 2.78 -6.78 -9.18
N PRO A 118 4.10 -7.03 -9.23
CA PRO A 118 4.77 -7.93 -8.31
C PRO A 118 4.96 -7.31 -6.92
N GLU A 119 5.40 -8.14 -5.97
CA GLU A 119 5.94 -7.65 -4.69
C GLU A 119 7.16 -6.77 -4.95
N ALA A 120 8.07 -7.27 -5.79
CA ALA A 120 9.38 -6.68 -5.98
C ALA A 120 9.93 -6.84 -7.40
N TRP A 121 10.87 -5.95 -7.75
CA TRP A 121 11.85 -6.15 -8.83
C TRP A 121 13.25 -5.75 -8.35
N ASN A 122 14.29 -6.34 -8.91
CA ASN A 122 15.68 -6.00 -8.57
C ASN A 122 16.29 -5.00 -9.58
N THR A 123 17.56 -4.65 -9.39
CA THR A 123 18.30 -3.73 -10.27
C THR A 123 18.52 -4.26 -11.69
N ASP A 124 18.43 -5.57 -11.85
CA ASP A 124 18.51 -6.32 -13.11
C ASP A 124 17.12 -6.48 -13.76
N GLU A 125 16.08 -5.85 -13.17
CA GLU A 125 14.69 -5.81 -13.66
C GLU A 125 13.96 -7.16 -13.64
N GLU A 126 14.47 -8.09 -12.83
CA GLU A 126 13.83 -9.38 -12.57
C GLU A 126 12.79 -9.21 -11.45
N TYR A 127 11.58 -9.75 -11.65
CA TYR A 127 10.49 -9.64 -10.68
C TYR A 127 10.49 -10.80 -9.67
N ARG A 128 9.81 -10.57 -8.54
CA ARG A 128 9.44 -11.62 -7.58
C ARG A 128 7.97 -11.48 -7.18
N SER A 129 7.25 -12.61 -7.25
CA SER A 129 5.85 -12.75 -6.80
C SER A 129 4.88 -11.78 -7.50
N LEU A 130 4.46 -12.09 -8.74
CA LEU A 130 3.42 -11.34 -9.46
C LEU A 130 2.07 -11.34 -8.73
N CYS A 131 1.19 -10.42 -9.14
CA CYS A 131 -0.17 -10.28 -8.61
C CYS A 131 -0.20 -10.15 -7.08
N TYR A 132 0.73 -9.36 -6.53
CA TYR A 132 0.91 -9.27 -5.09
C TYR A 132 -0.03 -8.25 -4.44
N MET A 133 -0.29 -8.41 -3.14
CA MET A 133 -1.23 -7.55 -2.41
C MET A 133 -0.62 -6.19 -2.03
N ARG A 134 0.69 -6.14 -1.72
CA ARG A 134 1.34 -4.95 -1.16
C ARG A 134 1.26 -3.69 -2.03
N PRO A 135 1.31 -3.75 -3.38
CA PRO A 135 1.13 -2.58 -4.25
C PRO A 135 -0.18 -1.80 -4.04
N LEU A 136 -1.20 -2.40 -3.40
CA LEU A 136 -2.43 -1.69 -3.00
C LEU A 136 -2.18 -0.54 -2.02
N ALA A 137 -0.98 -0.46 -1.42
CA ALA A 137 -0.52 0.67 -0.61
C ALA A 137 -0.54 2.02 -1.33
N ILE A 138 -0.69 2.07 -2.67
CA ILE A 138 -0.95 3.31 -3.42
C ILE A 138 -2.13 4.10 -2.86
N TRP A 139 -3.15 3.42 -2.32
CA TRP A 139 -4.30 4.08 -1.68
C TRP A 139 -3.94 4.84 -0.39
N ALA A 140 -2.81 4.53 0.25
CA ALA A 140 -2.32 5.31 1.38
C ALA A 140 -1.93 6.74 0.95
N MET A 141 -1.51 6.94 -0.31
CA MET A 141 -1.27 8.29 -0.84
C MET A 141 -2.57 9.08 -0.90
N GLN A 142 -3.67 8.46 -1.38
CA GLN A 142 -4.98 9.09 -1.39
C GLN A 142 -5.44 9.45 0.03
N TRP A 143 -5.22 8.55 1.00
CA TRP A 143 -5.49 8.82 2.40
C TRP A 143 -4.73 10.05 2.90
N ALA A 144 -3.42 10.11 2.66
CA ALA A 144 -2.56 11.23 3.06
C ALA A 144 -2.97 12.56 2.39
N LEU A 145 -3.40 12.54 1.12
CA LEU A 145 -3.88 13.72 0.39
C LEU A 145 -5.23 14.22 0.91
N THR A 146 -6.12 13.30 1.27
CA THR A 146 -7.47 13.65 1.75
C THR A 146 -7.43 14.15 3.19
N ASN A 147 -6.47 13.65 3.98
CA ASN A 147 -6.33 13.89 5.41
C ASN A 147 -7.68 13.90 6.14
N PRO A 148 -8.41 12.77 6.13
CA PRO A 148 -9.75 12.71 6.70
C PRO A 148 -9.68 13.02 8.20
N LYS A 149 -10.64 13.82 8.67
CA LYS A 149 -10.79 14.09 10.10
C LYS A 149 -11.12 12.78 10.82
N LEU A 150 -10.14 12.24 11.54
CA LEU A 150 -10.36 11.11 12.42
C LEU A 150 -11.22 11.58 13.59
N SER A 151 -12.33 10.90 13.85
CA SER A 151 -13.23 11.23 14.95
C SER A 151 -12.46 11.22 16.26
N THR A 152 -12.26 12.40 16.84
CA THR A 152 -11.60 12.63 18.14
C THR A 152 -12.56 12.32 19.29
N GLU A 153 -13.31 11.22 19.20
CA GLU A 153 -13.84 10.65 20.43
C GLU A 153 -12.68 9.90 21.07
N GLU A 154 -11.86 10.64 21.83
CA GLU A 154 -11.13 10.03 22.92
C GLU A 154 -12.18 9.34 23.78
N THR A 155 -12.37 8.03 23.58
CA THR A 155 -13.04 7.21 24.56
C THR A 155 -12.18 7.35 25.80
N LYS A 156 -12.56 8.26 26.70
CA LYS A 156 -12.06 8.30 28.07
C LYS A 156 -12.41 6.95 28.65
N HIS A 157 -11.56 5.95 28.44
CA HIS A 157 -11.70 4.67 29.10
C HIS A 157 -11.33 4.96 30.56
N PRO A 158 -12.30 4.99 31.49
CA PRO A 158 -11.93 4.95 32.88
C PRO A 158 -11.21 3.62 33.04
N TYR A 159 -10.01 3.65 33.62
CA TYR A 159 -9.34 2.44 34.06
C TYR A 159 -10.17 1.90 35.24
N GLY A 160 -11.27 1.24 34.94
CA GLY A 160 -12.30 0.84 35.89
C GLY A 160 -13.30 -0.06 35.20
N GLU A 161 -13.13 -1.36 35.43
CA GLU A 161 -14.00 -2.49 35.06
C GLU A 161 -14.39 -2.61 33.57
N ILE A 162 -14.11 -3.76 32.98
CA ILE A 162 -14.59 -4.12 31.65
C ILE A 162 -16.12 -4.16 31.71
N ASP A 163 -16.77 -3.09 31.26
CA ASP A 163 -18.22 -3.08 31.08
C ASP A 163 -18.58 -4.06 29.96
N GLU A 164 -19.06 -5.25 30.36
CA GLU A 164 -19.52 -6.33 29.49
C GLU A 164 -20.53 -5.80 28.44
N CYS A 165 -21.31 -4.77 28.80
CA CYS A 165 -22.27 -4.08 27.94
C CYS A 165 -21.58 -3.28 26.81
N LEU A 166 -20.42 -2.68 27.06
CA LEU A 166 -19.65 -1.95 26.04
C LEU A 166 -19.03 -2.92 25.03
N TYR A 167 -18.50 -4.05 25.50
CA TYR A 167 -18.01 -5.13 24.64
C TYR A 167 -19.14 -5.67 23.75
N GLN A 168 -20.33 -5.89 24.33
CA GLN A 168 -21.52 -6.32 23.58
C GLN A 168 -21.99 -5.26 22.57
N LYS A 169 -21.93 -3.96 22.90
CA LYS A 169 -22.25 -2.88 21.96
C LYS A 169 -21.28 -2.81 20.78
N GLN A 170 -19.98 -2.94 21.02
CA GLN A 170 -18.98 -2.99 19.95
C GLN A 170 -19.19 -4.24 19.09
N HIS A 171 -19.42 -5.40 19.71
CA HIS A 171 -19.71 -6.64 19.01
C HIS A 171 -21.01 -6.58 18.18
N LEU A 172 -22.02 -5.82 18.63
CA LEU A 172 -23.24 -5.54 17.88
C LEU A 172 -22.97 -4.64 16.66
N ALA A 173 -22.13 -3.62 16.79
CA ALA A 173 -21.75 -2.77 15.67
C ALA A 173 -20.97 -3.57 14.61
N PHE A 174 -20.01 -4.40 15.02
CA PHE A 174 -19.30 -5.32 14.13
C PHE A 174 -20.22 -6.37 13.52
N SER A 175 -21.16 -6.95 14.27
CA SER A 175 -22.18 -7.85 13.74
C SER A 175 -23.07 -7.18 12.70
N LYS A 176 -23.43 -5.90 12.90
CA LYS A 176 -24.25 -5.14 11.96
C LYS A 176 -23.50 -4.87 10.65
N VAL A 177 -22.22 -4.49 10.73
CA VAL A 177 -21.36 -4.34 9.56
C VAL A 177 -21.14 -5.68 8.87
N ALA A 178 -20.84 -6.75 9.61
CA ALA A 178 -20.68 -8.09 9.07
C ALA A 178 -21.97 -8.60 8.39
N HIS A 179 -23.14 -8.24 8.91
CA HIS A 179 -24.43 -8.57 8.29
C HIS A 179 -24.66 -7.80 6.99
N LEU A 180 -24.26 -6.53 6.92
CA LEU A 180 -24.35 -5.71 5.70
C LEU A 180 -23.32 -6.14 4.64
N LEU A 181 -22.18 -6.70 5.06
CA LEU A 181 -21.14 -7.23 4.19
C LEU A 181 -21.40 -8.66 3.73
N LYS A 182 -22.39 -9.35 4.30
CA LYS A 182 -22.90 -10.59 3.71
C LYS A 182 -23.56 -10.22 2.39
N LEU A 183 -22.83 -10.47 1.29
CA LEU A 183 -23.40 -10.44 -0.05
C LEU A 183 -24.68 -11.29 -0.04
N PRO A 184 -25.75 -10.85 -0.72
CA PRO A 184 -26.99 -11.60 -0.76
C PRO A 184 -26.66 -13.03 -1.20
N TYR A 185 -27.08 -13.99 -0.38
CA TYR A 185 -27.00 -15.40 -0.69
C TYR A 185 -27.52 -15.57 -2.12
N LYS A 186 -26.73 -16.18 -3.01
CA LYS A 186 -27.21 -16.56 -4.33
C LYS A 186 -28.47 -17.40 -4.12
N GLU A 187 -29.63 -16.84 -4.45
CA GLU A 187 -30.63 -17.42 -5.34
C GLU A 187 -31.90 -16.56 -5.38
N GLU A 188 -32.04 -15.75 -6.43
CA GLU A 188 -33.17 -15.92 -7.34
C GLU A 188 -32.60 -15.75 -8.75
N THR A 189 -32.19 -16.86 -9.37
CA THR A 189 -32.14 -16.89 -10.83
C THR A 189 -33.58 -16.81 -11.33
N SER A 190 -34.10 -15.60 -11.54
CA SER A 190 -35.15 -15.46 -12.53
C SER A 190 -34.53 -15.95 -13.85
N LYS A 191 -34.98 -17.11 -14.32
CA LYS A 191 -34.61 -17.61 -15.65
C LYS A 191 -35.24 -16.63 -16.64
N THR A 192 -34.50 -15.59 -17.00
CA THR A 192 -34.89 -14.68 -18.08
C THR A 192 -35.14 -15.53 -19.32
N PHE A 193 -36.26 -15.27 -20.00
CA PHE A 193 -36.70 -16.00 -21.20
C PHE A 193 -35.55 -16.21 -22.21
N LEU A 194 -34.70 -15.19 -22.36
CA LEU A 194 -33.51 -15.22 -23.21
C LEU A 194 -32.53 -16.34 -22.83
N ARG A 195 -32.30 -16.59 -21.53
CA ARG A 195 -31.38 -17.63 -21.07
C ARG A 195 -31.93 -19.03 -21.34
N SER A 196 -33.25 -19.21 -21.20
CA SER A 196 -33.94 -20.45 -21.57
C SER A 196 -33.94 -20.69 -23.07
N LEU A 197 -34.13 -19.63 -23.88
CA LEU A 197 -34.09 -19.69 -25.34
C LEU A 197 -32.69 -20.06 -25.85
N VAL A 198 -31.64 -19.43 -25.31
CA VAL A 198 -30.24 -19.73 -25.65
C VAL A 198 -29.89 -21.18 -25.30
N GLN A 199 -30.28 -21.66 -24.11
CA GLN A 199 -30.06 -23.07 -23.75
C GLN A 199 -30.81 -24.05 -24.65
N PHE A 200 -32.04 -23.71 -25.07
CA PHE A 200 -32.82 -24.55 -25.98
C PHE A 200 -32.19 -24.64 -27.37
N ILE A 201 -31.72 -23.51 -27.90
CA ILE A 201 -31.03 -23.45 -29.20
C ILE A 201 -29.71 -24.24 -29.14
N CYS A 202 -28.90 -24.03 -28.10
CA CYS A 202 -27.62 -24.74 -27.94
C CYS A 202 -27.78 -26.25 -27.72
N ARG A 203 -28.92 -26.72 -27.19
CA ARG A 203 -29.19 -28.16 -27.04
C ARG A 203 -29.71 -28.83 -28.32
N ARG A 204 -30.15 -28.07 -29.33
CA ARG A 204 -30.70 -28.59 -30.59
C ARG A 204 -29.72 -28.58 -31.77
N LEU A 205 -28.53 -28.01 -31.59
CA LEU A 205 -27.43 -28.10 -32.56
C LEU A 205 -26.36 -29.02 -31.97
N PRO A 206 -26.35 -30.33 -32.30
CA PRO A 206 -25.15 -31.12 -32.14
C PRO A 206 -24.09 -30.56 -33.10
N ILE A 207 -22.85 -30.40 -32.61
CA ILE A 207 -21.66 -30.30 -33.46
C ILE A 207 -21.55 -31.58 -34.28
#